data_AF-A0A346NRD0-F1
#
_entry.id   AF-A0A346NRD0-F1
#
_cell.length_a   1.000
_cell.length_b   1.000
_cell.length_c   1.000
_cell.angle_alpha   90.00
_cell.angle_beta   90.00
_cell.angle_gamma   90.00
#
_symmetry.space_group_name_H-M   'P 1'
#
loop_
_entity.id
_entity.type
_entity.pdbx_description
1 polymer ?
#
loop_
_entity_poly.entity_id
_entity_poly.type
_entity_poly.pdbx_seq_one_letter_code
_entity_poly.pdbx_strand_id
1 'polypeptide(L)' 'MIEKFDVQNETVKAKQFTKAIRKPRFYRSRLDDYSDTLIALHRAGNTTAQIHRFLVKQMKVNVAWSTVYRWVKKNG' A
#
# COMPACT_ATOMS: atom_id res chain seq x y z
N MET A 1 44.58 16.28 8.96
CA MET A 1 43.55 16.52 9.99
C MET A 1 42.34 15.68 9.58
N ILE A 2 42.02 14.62 10.32
CA ILE A 2 40.90 13.74 9.97
C ILE A 2 39.62 14.52 10.27
N GLU A 3 38.83 14.82 9.24
CA GLU A 3 37.50 15.38 9.43
C GLU A 3 36.70 14.45 10.33
N LYS A 4 36.19 15.00 11.43
CA LYS A 4 35.46 14.25 12.43
C LYS A 4 34.13 13.80 11.80
N PHE A 5 33.98 12.50 11.56
CA PHE A 5 32.78 11.92 10.98
C PHE A 5 31.58 12.15 11.91
N ASP A 6 30.63 12.97 11.48
CA ASP A 6 29.40 13.23 12.22
C ASP A 6 28.30 12.27 11.77
N VAL A 7 28.12 11.22 12.57
CA VAL A 7 27.16 10.15 12.35
C VAL A 7 25.73 10.68 12.16
N GLN A 8 25.33 11.74 12.88
CA GLN A 8 23.96 12.24 12.82
C GLN A 8 23.72 12.99 11.51
N ASN A 9 24.65 13.86 11.14
CA ASN A 9 24.58 14.58 9.88
C ASN A 9 24.62 13.64 8.67
N GLU A 10 25.50 12.63 8.69
CA GLU A 10 25.57 11.64 7.61
C GLU A 10 24.32 10.75 7.56
N THR A 11 23.72 10.42 8.71
CA THR A 11 22.44 9.68 8.76
C THR A 11 21.29 10.50 8.16
N VAL A 12 21.23 11.80 8.42
CA VAL A 12 20.21 12.68 7.84
C VAL A 12 20.38 12.77 6.32
N LYS A 13 21.61 12.99 5.84
CA LYS A 13 21.93 13.00 4.41
C LYS A 13 21.53 11.67 3.75
N ALA A 14 21.90 10.53 4.34
CA ALA A 14 21.56 9.21 3.81
C ALA A 14 20.04 8.98 3.69
N LYS A 15 19.25 9.40 4.69
CA LYS A 15 17.78 9.36 4.65
C LYS A 15 17.21 10.24 3.54
N GLN A 16 17.76 11.45 3.36
CA GLN A 16 17.35 12.37 2.30
C GLN A 16 17.64 11.81 0.90
N PHE A 17 18.85 11.27 0.68
CA PHE A 17 19.21 10.61 -0.58
C PHE A 17 18.30 9.42 -0.87
N THR A 18 18.03 8.58 0.12
CA THR A 18 17.12 7.45 -0.01
C THR A 18 15.71 7.92 -0.41
N LYS A 19 15.22 9.01 0.20
CA LYS A 19 13.91 9.58 -0.13
C LYS A 19 13.87 10.17 -1.54
N ALA A 20 14.96 10.81 -2.00
CA ALA A 20 15.06 11.41 -3.32
C ALA A 20 15.11 10.36 -4.44
N ILE A 21 15.81 9.24 -4.22
CA ILE A 21 15.96 8.17 -5.21
C ILE A 21 14.75 7.22 -5.21
N ARG A 22 14.05 7.09 -4.08
CA ARG A 22 12.91 6.18 -3.95
C ARG A 22 11.81 6.54 -4.94
N LYS A 23 11.55 5.63 -5.88
CA LYS A 23 10.38 5.72 -6.75
C LYS A 23 9.12 5.33 -5.95
N PRO A 24 8.08 6.17 -5.90
CA PRO A 24 6.98 6.02 -4.95
C PRO A 24 6.22 4.69 -5.07
N ARG A 25 5.92 4.22 -6.28
CA ARG A 25 5.52 2.85 -6.62
C ARG A 25 5.44 2.74 -8.14
N PHE A 26 5.94 1.66 -8.72
CA PHE A 26 5.86 1.46 -10.18
C PHE A 26 4.56 0.79 -10.65
N TYR A 27 3.81 0.18 -9.73
CA TYR A 27 2.69 -0.70 -10.10
C TYR A 27 1.39 -0.30 -9.41
N ARG A 28 0.33 -0.25 -10.21
CA ARG A 28 -1.06 -0.18 -9.76
C ARG A 28 -1.43 -1.48 -9.04
N SER A 29 -2.29 -1.37 -8.02
CA SER A 29 -2.84 -2.55 -7.36
C SER A 29 -3.79 -3.24 -8.34
N ARG A 30 -3.80 -4.57 -8.38
CA ARG A 30 -4.84 -5.33 -9.11
C ARG A 30 -6.26 -5.01 -8.62
N LEU A 31 -6.38 -4.48 -7.40
CA LEU A 31 -7.65 -4.02 -6.83
C LEU A 31 -8.12 -2.68 -7.38
N ASP A 32 -7.24 -1.90 -8.02
CA ASP A 32 -7.61 -0.62 -8.62
C ASP A 32 -8.63 -0.83 -9.77
N ASP A 33 -8.54 -1.95 -10.48
CA ASP A 33 -9.48 -2.37 -11.53
C ASP A 33 -10.90 -2.67 -11.01
N TYR A 34 -11.06 -2.87 -9.69
CA TYR A 34 -12.33 -3.17 -9.02
C TYR A 34 -12.72 -2.07 -8.02
N SER A 35 -12.12 -0.88 -8.15
CA SER A 35 -12.19 0.17 -7.15
C SER A 35 -13.62 0.57 -6.79
N ASP A 36 -14.48 0.83 -7.77
CA ASP A 36 -15.87 1.22 -7.56
C ASP A 36 -16.64 0.17 -6.74
N THR A 37 -16.52 -1.11 -7.12
CA THR A 37 -17.17 -2.23 -6.43
C THR A 37 -16.68 -2.37 -5.00
N LEU A 38 -15.37 -2.26 -4.77
CA LEU A 38 -14.78 -2.41 -3.44
C LEU A 38 -15.18 -1.26 -2.51
N ILE A 39 -15.20 -0.03 -3.02
CA ILE A 39 -15.65 1.15 -2.28
C ILE A 39 -17.15 1.01 -1.95
N ALA A 40 -17.98 0.59 -2.91
CA ALA A 40 -19.40 0.38 -2.68
C ALA A 40 -19.66 -0.68 -1.59
N LEU A 41 -18.97 -1.84 -1.67
CA LEU A 41 -19.08 -2.89 -0.64
C LEU A 41 -18.64 -2.38 0.74
N HIS A 42 -17.56 -1.60 0.80
CA HIS A 42 -17.09 -1.04 2.06
C HIS A 42 -18.08 -0.05 2.67
N ARG A 43 -18.61 0.88 1.86
CA ARG A 43 -19.64 1.85 2.28
C ARG A 43 -20.94 1.18 2.71
N ALA A 44 -21.26 0.03 2.14
CA ALA A 44 -22.38 -0.80 2.59
C ALA A 44 -22.12 -1.52 3.94
N GLY A 45 -21.00 -1.26 4.62
CA GLY A 45 -20.68 -1.80 5.94
C GLY A 45 -20.02 -3.18 5.91
N ASN A 46 -19.59 -3.68 4.75
CA ASN A 46 -18.90 -4.96 4.70
C ASN A 46 -17.51 -4.84 5.32
N THR A 47 -17.16 -5.83 6.13
CA THR A 47 -15.81 -6.00 6.67
C THR A 47 -14.84 -6.38 5.56
N THR A 48 -13.56 -6.07 5.74
CA THR A 48 -12.49 -6.45 4.82
C THR A 48 -12.45 -7.95 4.53
N ALA A 49 -12.78 -8.80 5.52
CA ALA A 49 -12.85 -10.24 5.34
C ALA A 49 -13.98 -10.67 4.39
N GLN A 50 -15.15 -10.02 4.48
CA GLN A 50 -16.26 -10.25 3.55
C GLN A 50 -15.91 -9.79 2.14
N ILE A 51 -15.28 -8.61 2.00
CA ILE A 51 -14.82 -8.08 0.71
C ILE A 51 -13.78 -9.04 0.08
N HIS A 52 -12.84 -9.55 0.87
CA HIS A 52 -11.86 -10.54 0.40
C HIS A 52 -12.53 -11.84 -0.07
N ARG A 53 -13.49 -12.36 0.71
CA ARG A 53 -14.24 -13.56 0.33
C ARG A 53 -15.03 -13.32 -0.97
N PHE A 54 -15.64 -12.16 -1.15
CA PHE A 54 -16.32 -11.78 -2.39
C PHE A 54 -15.35 -11.80 -3.60
N LEU A 55 -14.19 -11.16 -3.47
CA LEU A 55 -13.16 -11.13 -4.51
C LEU A 55 -12.72 -12.54 -4.94
N VAL A 56 -12.40 -13.41 -3.97
CA VAL A 56 -11.91 -14.76 -4.27
C VAL A 56 -13.01 -15.66 -4.80
N LYS A 57 -14.21 -15.62 -4.22
CA LYS A 57 -15.27 -16.59 -4.51
C LYS A 57 -16.12 -16.20 -5.71
N GLN A 58 -16.46 -14.92 -5.85
CA GLN A 58 -17.32 -14.42 -6.91
C GLN A 58 -16.52 -13.91 -8.09
N MET A 59 -15.54 -13.02 -7.85
CA MET A 59 -14.78 -12.38 -8.93
C MET A 59 -13.56 -13.18 -9.39
N LYS A 60 -13.24 -14.30 -8.71
CA LYS A 60 -12.05 -15.14 -8.96
C LYS A 60 -10.72 -14.37 -8.91
N VAL A 61 -10.67 -13.29 -8.13
CA VAL A 61 -9.48 -12.48 -7.91
C VAL A 61 -8.71 -13.04 -6.70
N ASN A 62 -7.65 -13.80 -6.97
CA ASN A 62 -6.80 -14.35 -5.91
C ASN A 62 -5.81 -13.29 -5.41
N VAL A 63 -6.13 -12.69 -4.27
CA VAL A 63 -5.28 -11.71 -3.57
C VAL A 63 -5.20 -12.06 -2.09
N ALA A 64 -4.11 -11.70 -1.42
CA ALA A 64 -4.03 -11.85 0.03
C ALA A 64 -5.02 -10.92 0.74
N TRP A 65 -5.60 -11.39 1.85
CA TRP A 65 -6.50 -10.58 2.68
C TRP A 65 -5.84 -9.26 3.12
N SER A 66 -4.56 -9.30 3.49
CA SER A 66 -3.80 -8.11 3.90
C SER A 66 -3.66 -7.07 2.78
N THR A 67 -3.66 -7.49 1.51
CA THR A 67 -3.70 -6.58 0.37
C THR A 67 -5.04 -5.86 0.29
N VAL A 68 -6.16 -6.58 0.48
CA VAL A 68 -7.49 -5.99 0.54
C VAL A 68 -7.59 -5.02 1.72
N TYR A 69 -7.12 -5.42 2.91
CA TYR A 69 -7.09 -4.57 4.10
C TYR A 69 -6.34 -3.26 3.86
N ARG A 70 -5.11 -3.33 3.34
CA ARG A 70 -4.31 -2.13 3.07
C ARG A 70 -4.95 -1.25 2.00
N TRP A 71 -5.59 -1.87 1.00
CA TRP A 71 -6.24 -1.14 -0.09
C TRP A 71 -7.50 -0.43 0.39
N VAL A 72 -8.39 -1.13 1.11
CA VAL A 72 -9.61 -0.55 1.67
C VAL A 72 -9.26 0.54 2.68
N LYS A 73 -8.31 0.31 3.60
CA LYS A 73 -7.84 1.33 4.55
C LYS A 73 -7.31 2.60 3.88
N LYS A 74 -6.80 2.49 2.64
CA LYS A 74 -6.24 3.62 1.89
C LYS A 74 -7.29 4.36 1.05
N ASN A 75 -8.24 3.64 0.44
CA ASN A 75 -9.11 4.18 -0.60
C ASN A 75 -10.61 4.12 -0.28
N GLY A 76 -11.01 3.35 0.72
CA GLY A 76 -12.39 3.14 1.16
C GLY A 76 -12.86 4.20 2.15
#